data_AF-A0A699ZL28-F1
#
_entry.id   AF-A0A699ZL28-F1
#
_cell.length_a   1.000
_cell.length_b   1.000
_cell.length_c   1.000
_cell.angle_alpha   90.00
_cell.angle_beta   90.00
_cell.angle_gamma   90.00
#
_symmetry.space_group_name_H-M   'P 1'
#
loop_
_entity.id
_entity.type
_entity.pdbx_description
1 polymer ?
#
loop_
_entity_poly.entity_id
_entity_poly.type
_entity_poly.pdbx_seq_one_letter_code
_entity_poly.pdbx_strand_id
1 'polypeptide(L)'
;VQLALSRIFVFAYVWAMGGNLVHGCHEDFDEFAREQLGSVANFPGAATVFDYFVDASRTFPHEFRAWTEVVQPFSYRKDVPYFQMLVPTNDTVRFAYLLEACLDVGRSVLLTGVTGVGKSVIVVDALEGLRARKGVVPFTINFSAQTQSVDTQYLIESKLEKKRKTK
;
A
#
# COMPACT_ATOMS: atom_id res chain seq x y z
N VAL A 1 -15.70 4.73 -21.02
CA VAL A 1 -15.00 5.79 -20.24
C VAL A 1 -15.66 6.01 -18.90
N GLN A 2 -16.95 6.40 -18.85
CA GLN A 2 -17.65 6.67 -17.58
C GLN A 2 -17.54 5.54 -16.55
N LEU A 3 -17.87 4.30 -16.92
CA LEU A 3 -17.78 3.15 -16.01
C LEU A 3 -16.36 2.90 -15.48
N ALA A 4 -15.33 3.15 -16.30
CA ALA A 4 -13.94 3.00 -15.88
C ALA A 4 -13.56 4.03 -14.80
N LEU A 5 -13.96 5.30 -14.98
CA LEU A 5 -13.77 6.35 -13.97
C LEU A 5 -14.57 6.08 -12.70
N SER A 6 -15.82 5.62 -12.83
CA SER A 6 -16.67 5.22 -11.71
C SER A 6 -15.99 4.16 -10.84
N ARG A 7 -15.42 3.12 -11.46
CA ARG A 7 -14.72 2.05 -10.73
C ARG A 7 -13.46 2.55 -10.02
N ILE A 8 -12.65 3.37 -10.67
CA ILE A 8 -11.46 4.00 -10.05
C ILE A 8 -11.88 4.88 -8.86
N PHE A 9 -12.90 5.73 -9.05
CA PHE A 9 -13.42 6.61 -8.00
C PHE A 9 -13.89 5.81 -6.78
N VAL A 10 -14.71 4.78 -7.01
CA VAL A 10 -15.26 3.96 -5.92
C VAL A 10 -14.16 3.18 -5.22
N PHE A 11 -13.17 2.63 -5.94
CA PHE A 11 -11.99 2.02 -5.32
C PHE A 11 -11.24 3.01 -4.44
N ALA A 12 -10.98 4.22 -4.93
CA ALA A 12 -10.30 5.25 -4.15
C ALA A 12 -11.13 5.66 -2.91
N TYR A 13 -12.46 5.76 -3.02
CA TYR A 13 -13.36 6.06 -1.92
C TYR A 13 -13.30 4.99 -0.82
N VAL A 14 -13.40 3.71 -1.20
CA VAL A 14 -13.33 2.57 -0.27
C VAL A 14 -12.04 2.63 0.54
N TRP A 15 -10.90 2.87 -0.11
CA TRP A 15 -9.61 2.91 0.57
C TRP A 15 -9.36 4.19 1.36
N ALA A 16 -9.88 5.33 0.92
CA ALA A 16 -9.76 6.60 1.63
C ALA A 16 -10.60 6.64 2.91
N MET A 17 -11.83 6.13 2.85
CA MET A 17 -12.78 6.19 3.97
C MET A 17 -12.74 4.93 4.84
N GLY A 18 -12.67 3.76 4.22
CA GLY A 18 -12.74 2.46 4.87
C GLY A 18 -11.39 1.87 5.26
N GLY A 19 -10.31 2.26 4.57
CA GLY A 19 -8.99 1.63 4.74
C GLY A 19 -8.37 1.78 6.14
N ASN A 20 -8.73 2.83 6.89
CA ASN A 20 -8.26 3.07 8.25
C ASN A 20 -9.27 2.63 9.34
N LEU A 21 -10.39 2.01 8.96
CA LEU A 21 -11.34 1.49 9.93
C LEU A 21 -10.74 0.31 10.68
N VAL A 22 -11.15 0.18 11.95
CA VAL A 22 -10.83 -0.99 12.76
C VAL A 22 -11.45 -2.22 12.10
N HIS A 23 -10.76 -3.37 12.15
CA HIS A 23 -11.18 -4.61 11.46
C HIS A 23 -12.65 -5.00 11.71
N GLY A 24 -13.19 -4.75 12.91
CA GLY A 24 -14.59 -5.06 13.23
C GLY A 24 -15.64 -4.23 12.46
N CYS A 25 -15.24 -3.15 11.78
CA CYS A 25 -16.14 -2.27 11.04
C CYS A 25 -16.09 -2.48 9.52
N HIS A 26 -15.29 -3.44 9.03
CA HIS A 26 -15.11 -3.65 7.58
C HIS A 26 -16.36 -4.25 6.94
N GLU A 27 -17.11 -5.10 7.65
CA GLU A 27 -18.37 -5.67 7.18
C GLU A 27 -19.47 -4.61 7.11
N ASP A 28 -19.64 -3.81 8.16
CA ASP A 28 -20.59 -2.69 8.16
C ASP A 28 -20.28 -1.67 7.05
N PHE A 29 -18.99 -1.39 6.83
CA PHE A 29 -18.56 -0.50 5.75
C PHE A 29 -18.78 -1.11 4.37
N ASP A 30 -18.59 -2.42 4.20
CA ASP A 30 -18.89 -3.14 2.95
C ASP A 30 -20.37 -2.98 2.57
N GLU A 31 -21.28 -3.24 3.51
CA GLU A 31 -22.72 -3.07 3.31
C GLU A 31 -23.05 -1.63 2.93
N PHE A 32 -22.57 -0.66 3.72
CA PHE A 32 -22.77 0.76 3.45
C PHE A 32 -22.24 1.18 2.06
N ALA A 33 -21.01 0.81 1.72
CA ALA A 33 -20.40 1.18 0.44
C ALA A 33 -21.17 0.56 -0.74
N ARG A 34 -21.68 -0.67 -0.59
CA ARG A 34 -22.49 -1.34 -1.63
C ARG A 34 -23.85 -0.70 -1.80
N GLU A 35 -24.50 -0.32 -0.70
CA GLU A 35 -25.78 0.40 -0.74
C GLU A 35 -25.63 1.74 -1.48
N GLN A 36 -24.59 2.52 -1.15
CA GLN A 36 -24.41 3.87 -1.70
C GLN A 36 -23.81 3.89 -3.10
N LEU A 37 -22.91 2.95 -3.43
CA LEU A 37 -22.06 3.02 -4.64
C LEU A 37 -22.17 1.78 -5.55
N GLY A 38 -22.92 0.75 -5.15
CA GLY A 38 -23.03 -0.51 -5.89
C GLY A 38 -23.54 -0.34 -7.32
N SER A 39 -24.56 0.50 -7.51
CA SER A 39 -25.14 0.82 -8.82
C SER A 39 -24.20 1.61 -9.74
N VAL A 40 -23.18 2.27 -9.18
CA VAL A 40 -22.24 3.14 -9.91
C VAL A 40 -21.05 2.35 -10.45
N ALA A 41 -20.54 1.38 -9.68
CA ALA A 41 -19.30 0.68 -10.00
C ALA A 41 -19.47 -0.80 -10.35
N ASN A 42 -20.62 -1.41 -10.05
CA ASN A 42 -20.91 -2.84 -10.21
C ASN A 42 -19.87 -3.70 -9.47
N PHE A 43 -19.83 -3.59 -8.14
CA PHE A 43 -18.95 -4.41 -7.30
C PHE A 43 -19.23 -5.91 -7.49
N PRO A 44 -18.20 -6.77 -7.51
CA PRO A 44 -18.42 -8.21 -7.40
C PRO A 44 -19.02 -8.57 -6.04
N GLY A 45 -19.89 -9.59 -6.00
CA GLY A 45 -20.67 -9.97 -4.82
C GLY A 45 -20.10 -11.12 -3.98
N ALA A 46 -18.93 -11.68 -4.33
CA ALA A 46 -18.42 -12.90 -3.70
C ALA A 46 -17.63 -12.68 -2.39
N ALA A 47 -17.27 -11.44 -2.08
CA ALA A 47 -16.43 -11.06 -0.94
C ALA A 47 -16.63 -9.58 -0.62
N THR A 48 -15.88 -8.99 0.31
CA THR A 48 -16.03 -7.57 0.68
C THR A 48 -15.45 -6.63 -0.39
N VAL A 49 -15.82 -5.35 -0.37
CA VAL A 49 -15.26 -4.30 -1.24
C VAL A 49 -13.74 -4.18 -1.10
N PHE A 50 -13.16 -4.59 0.03
CA PHE A 50 -11.71 -4.57 0.27
C PHE A 50 -10.98 -5.72 -0.42
N ASP A 51 -11.69 -6.78 -0.82
CA ASP A 51 -11.12 -7.97 -1.45
C ASP A 51 -10.85 -7.83 -2.94
N TYR A 52 -11.18 -6.67 -3.51
CA TYR A 52 -11.03 -6.37 -4.92
C TYR A 52 -10.14 -5.15 -5.17
N PHE A 53 -9.48 -5.15 -6.33
CA PHE A 53 -8.75 -4.02 -6.89
C PHE A 53 -9.23 -3.73 -8.31
N VAL A 54 -8.95 -2.53 -8.79
CA VAL A 54 -9.26 -2.13 -10.17
C VAL A 54 -8.04 -2.38 -11.06
N ASP A 55 -8.13 -3.34 -11.98
CA ASP A 55 -7.07 -3.59 -12.96
C ASP A 55 -7.16 -2.57 -14.10
N ALA A 56 -6.43 -1.46 -13.94
CA ALA A 56 -6.37 -0.40 -14.94
C ALA A 56 -5.48 -0.74 -16.16
N SER A 57 -4.74 -1.86 -16.10
CA SER A 57 -3.68 -2.17 -17.06
C SER A 57 -4.09 -3.13 -18.18
N ARG A 58 -5.11 -3.97 -17.96
CA ARG A 58 -5.44 -5.09 -18.87
C ARG A 58 -6.76 -4.94 -19.61
N THR A 59 -7.74 -4.25 -19.03
CA THR A 59 -9.10 -4.23 -19.56
C THR A 59 -9.66 -2.82 -19.68
N PHE A 60 -10.49 -2.61 -20.70
CA PHE A 60 -11.30 -1.42 -20.86
C PHE A 60 -12.76 -1.79 -21.21
N PRO A 61 -13.75 -1.41 -20.38
CA PRO A 61 -13.61 -0.65 -19.13
C PRO A 61 -12.89 -1.47 -18.03
N HIS A 62 -12.10 -0.80 -17.19
CA HIS A 62 -11.34 -1.44 -16.10
C HIS A 62 -12.24 -2.29 -15.22
N GLU A 63 -11.77 -3.45 -14.78
CA GLU A 63 -12.58 -4.42 -14.02
C GLU A 63 -12.12 -4.55 -12.57
N PHE A 64 -13.07 -4.87 -11.69
CA PHE A 64 -12.73 -5.33 -10.35
C PHE A 64 -12.25 -6.77 -10.42
N ARG A 65 -11.05 -7.03 -9.90
CA ARG A 65 -10.46 -8.37 -9.79
C ARG A 65 -10.11 -8.67 -8.36
N ALA A 66 -10.17 -9.93 -7.97
CA ALA A 66 -9.86 -10.31 -6.60
C ALA A 66 -8.34 -10.21 -6.38
N TRP A 67 -7.92 -9.71 -5.22
CA TRP A 67 -6.50 -9.65 -4.88
C TRP A 67 -5.84 -11.04 -4.90
N THR A 68 -6.60 -12.10 -4.62
CA THR A 68 -6.14 -13.50 -4.70
C THR A 68 -5.62 -13.89 -6.07
N GLU A 69 -6.07 -13.24 -7.14
CA GLU A 69 -5.61 -13.49 -8.52
C GLU A 69 -4.19 -12.97 -8.79
N VAL A 70 -3.68 -12.06 -7.95
CA VAL A 70 -2.35 -11.45 -8.11
C VAL A 70 -1.36 -11.89 -7.04
N VAL A 71 -1.79 -12.69 -6.05
CA VAL A 71 -0.90 -13.31 -5.06
C VAL A 71 0.00 -14.33 -5.76
N GLN A 72 1.30 -14.08 -5.74
CA GLN A 72 2.29 -14.99 -6.30
C GLN A 72 2.49 -16.21 -5.39
N PRO A 73 2.71 -17.42 -5.95
CA PRO A 73 3.09 -18.57 -5.16
C PRO A 73 4.37 -18.30 -4.37
N PHE A 74 4.37 -18.63 -3.08
CA PHE A 74 5.57 -18.52 -2.27
C PHE A 74 6.62 -19.53 -2.73
N SER A 75 7.83 -19.03 -3.02
CA SER A 75 8.99 -19.86 -3.33
C SER A 75 10.00 -19.79 -2.19
N TYR A 76 10.17 -20.90 -1.48
CA TYR A 76 11.12 -20.99 -0.39
C TYR A 76 12.55 -21.09 -0.90
N ARG A 77 13.43 -20.21 -0.41
CA ARG A 77 14.86 -20.16 -0.75
C ARG A 77 15.70 -20.48 0.48
N LYS A 78 16.39 -21.62 0.46
CA LYS A 78 17.22 -22.11 1.58
C LYS A 78 18.43 -21.22 1.88
N ASP A 79 18.91 -20.50 0.88
CA ASP A 79 20.05 -19.59 0.92
C ASP A 79 19.72 -18.21 1.50
N VAL A 80 18.43 -17.87 1.61
CA VAL A 80 17.97 -16.58 2.14
C VAL A 80 17.53 -16.76 3.59
N PRO A 81 17.97 -15.91 4.54
CA PRO A 81 17.47 -15.95 5.90
C PRO A 81 15.94 -15.79 5.94
N TYR A 82 15.25 -16.59 6.76
CA TYR A 82 13.78 -16.61 6.78
C TYR A 82 13.16 -15.24 7.08
N PHE A 83 13.81 -14.42 7.92
CA PHE A 83 13.35 -13.08 8.28
C PHE A 83 13.48 -12.06 7.13
N GLN A 84 14.13 -12.42 6.02
CA GLN A 84 14.20 -11.63 4.79
C GLN A 84 13.24 -12.14 3.70
N MET A 85 12.56 -13.28 3.90
CA MET A 85 11.61 -13.82 2.94
C MET A 85 10.21 -13.28 3.22
N LEU A 86 9.70 -12.44 2.33
CA LEU A 86 8.30 -12.02 2.35
C LEU A 86 7.43 -13.13 1.74
N VAL A 87 6.47 -13.63 2.52
CA VAL A 87 5.46 -14.56 2.02
C VAL A 87 4.35 -13.75 1.36
N PRO A 88 4.08 -13.91 0.05
CA PRO A 88 2.98 -13.21 -0.59
C PRO A 88 1.65 -13.74 -0.03
N THR A 89 0.90 -12.84 0.58
CA THR A 89 -0.49 -13.02 1.02
C THR A 89 -1.37 -11.94 0.39
N ASN A 90 -2.68 -12.12 0.47
CA ASN A 90 -3.66 -11.12 0.05
C ASN A 90 -3.35 -9.74 0.66
N ASP A 91 -3.11 -9.68 1.96
CA ASP A 91 -2.78 -8.44 2.68
C ASP A 91 -1.48 -7.80 2.19
N THR A 92 -0.41 -8.58 2.05
CA THR A 92 0.88 -8.02 1.60
C THR A 92 0.79 -7.41 0.20
N VAL A 93 0.08 -8.07 -0.72
CA VAL A 93 -0.10 -7.57 -2.09
C VAL A 93 -0.99 -6.33 -2.11
N ARG A 94 -2.09 -6.36 -1.35
CA ARG A 94 -3.05 -5.25 -1.23
C ARG A 94 -2.38 -3.99 -0.66
N PHE A 95 -1.68 -4.11 0.46
CA PHE A 95 -1.02 -2.96 1.08
C PHE A 95 0.21 -2.49 0.30
N ALA A 96 0.96 -3.39 -0.34
CA ALA A 96 2.04 -3.01 -1.25
C ALA A 96 1.49 -2.19 -2.42
N TYR A 97 0.40 -2.62 -3.05
CA TYR A 97 -0.24 -1.88 -4.14
C TYR A 97 -0.65 -0.46 -3.73
N LEU A 98 -1.33 -0.31 -2.58
CA LEU A 98 -1.76 0.99 -2.09
C LEU A 98 -0.59 1.90 -1.73
N LEU A 99 0.44 1.33 -1.08
CA LEU A 99 1.66 2.04 -0.74
C LEU A 99 2.36 2.55 -2.01
N GLU A 100 2.56 1.69 -3.00
CA GLU A 100 3.17 2.05 -4.27
C GLU A 100 2.37 3.11 -5.01
N ALA A 101 1.05 2.99 -5.08
CA ALA A 101 0.18 3.98 -5.74
C ALA A 101 0.33 5.38 -5.14
N CYS A 102 0.44 5.49 -3.80
CA CYS A 102 0.69 6.77 -3.13
C CYS A 102 2.12 7.29 -3.33
N LEU A 103 3.12 6.41 -3.18
CA LEU A 103 4.52 6.80 -3.34
C LEU A 103 4.83 7.20 -4.78
N ASP A 104 4.14 6.61 -5.76
CA ASP A 104 4.36 6.91 -7.17
C ASP A 104 4.03 8.37 -7.54
N VAL A 105 3.08 8.97 -6.81
CA VAL A 105 2.68 10.37 -6.92
C VAL A 105 3.30 11.26 -5.82
N GLY A 106 4.31 10.76 -5.10
CA GLY A 106 5.05 11.52 -4.09
C GLY A 106 4.26 11.83 -2.82
N ARG A 107 3.29 10.98 -2.45
CA ARG A 107 2.49 11.14 -1.22
C ARG A 107 2.98 10.20 -0.12
N SER A 108 3.19 10.75 1.07
CA SER A 108 3.55 9.98 2.26
C SER A 108 2.39 9.11 2.74
N VAL A 109 2.72 7.92 3.26
CA VAL A 109 1.74 6.94 3.76
C VAL A 109 2.08 6.59 5.21
N LEU A 110 1.05 6.54 6.06
CA LEU A 110 1.15 5.98 7.41
C LEU A 110 0.51 4.59 7.41
N LEU A 111 1.31 3.55 7.59
CA LEU A 111 0.84 2.17 7.69
C LEU A 111 0.80 1.74 9.16
N THR A 112 -0.38 1.56 9.72
CA THR A 112 -0.61 1.20 11.13
C THR A 112 -1.01 -0.27 11.29
N GLY A 113 -0.94 -0.79 12.52
CA GLY A 113 -1.32 -2.17 12.85
C GLY A 113 -0.42 -2.78 13.93
N VAL A 114 -0.81 -3.93 14.46
CA VAL A 114 -0.09 -4.62 15.56
C VAL A 114 1.32 -5.04 15.15
N THR A 115 2.21 -5.27 16.12
CA THR A 115 3.59 -5.69 15.87
C THR A 115 3.64 -7.07 15.21
N GLY A 116 4.66 -7.32 14.37
CA GLY A 116 4.87 -8.64 13.76
C GLY A 116 4.07 -8.97 12.50
N VAL A 117 3.19 -8.09 12.01
CA VAL A 117 2.33 -8.36 10.81
C VAL A 117 2.96 -7.97 9.47
N GLY A 118 4.29 -7.89 9.38
CA GLY A 118 4.99 -7.67 8.11
C GLY A 118 4.99 -6.24 7.55
N LYS A 119 4.43 -5.24 8.25
CA LYS A 119 4.40 -3.83 7.80
C LYS A 119 5.75 -3.30 7.32
N SER A 120 6.81 -3.47 8.12
CA SER A 120 8.15 -2.98 7.77
C SER A 120 8.71 -3.68 6.54
N VAL A 121 8.40 -4.96 6.35
CA VAL A 121 8.87 -5.73 5.18
C VAL A 121 8.18 -5.23 3.92
N ILE A 122 6.87 -4.97 3.97
CA ILE A 122 6.11 -4.37 2.86
C ILE A 122 6.70 -3.02 2.45
N VAL A 123 7.00 -2.15 3.43
CA VAL A 123 7.58 -0.82 3.16
C VAL A 123 8.98 -0.93 2.53
N VAL A 124 9.83 -1.81 3.06
CA VAL A 124 11.19 -2.01 2.51
C VAL A 124 11.13 -2.55 1.09
N ASP A 125 10.28 -3.54 0.81
CA ASP A 125 10.10 -4.12 -0.52
C ASP A 125 9.64 -3.07 -1.55
N ALA A 126 8.63 -2.27 -1.21
CA ALA A 126 8.14 -1.18 -2.07
C ALA A 126 9.22 -0.12 -2.34
N LEU A 127 10.03 0.23 -1.34
CA LEU A 127 11.13 1.19 -1.47
C LEU A 127 12.26 0.67 -2.36
N GLU A 128 12.61 -0.61 -2.26
CA GLU A 128 13.58 -1.23 -3.19
C GLU A 128 13.05 -1.27 -4.63
N GLY A 129 11.74 -1.52 -4.80
CA GLY A 129 11.07 -1.38 -6.10
C GLY A 129 11.14 0.04 -6.68
N LEU A 130 10.99 1.07 -5.84
CA LEU A 130 11.16 2.47 -6.25
C LEU A 130 12.61 2.83 -6.54
N ARG A 131 13.57 2.27 -5.79
CA ARG A 131 15.00 2.42 -6.08
C ARG A 131 15.34 1.92 -7.47
N ALA A 132 14.88 0.73 -7.83
CA ALA A 132 15.12 0.14 -9.14
C ALA A 132 14.45 0.94 -10.27
N ARG A 133 13.22 1.42 -10.07
CA ARG A 133 12.42 2.11 -11.11
C ARG A 133 12.74 3.60 -11.29
N LYS A 134 13.02 4.31 -10.18
CA LYS A 134 13.13 5.78 -10.16
C LYS A 134 14.46 6.30 -9.59
N GLY A 135 15.38 5.41 -9.20
CA GLY A 135 16.66 5.81 -8.63
C GLY A 135 16.55 6.47 -7.24
N VAL A 136 15.43 6.26 -6.54
CA VAL A 136 15.26 6.74 -5.16
C VAL A 136 16.22 5.98 -4.25
N VAL A 137 16.82 6.66 -3.27
CA VAL A 137 17.66 6.03 -2.24
C VAL A 137 16.85 5.90 -0.95
N PRO A 138 16.43 4.67 -0.56
CA PRO A 138 15.72 4.46 0.69
C PRO A 138 16.60 4.83 1.89
N PHE A 139 16.03 5.55 2.86
CA PHE A 139 16.67 5.84 4.14
C PHE A 139 15.69 5.56 5.27
N THR A 140 16.02 4.60 6.12
CA THR A 140 15.18 4.15 7.23
C THR A 140 15.64 4.78 8.53
N ILE A 141 14.71 5.40 9.26
CA ILE A 141 14.91 5.90 10.62
C ILE A 141 14.09 5.03 11.56
N ASN A 142 14.73 4.40 12.54
CA ASN A 142 14.07 3.62 13.57
C ASN A 142 13.88 4.49 14.82
N PHE A 143 12.63 4.68 15.23
CA PHE A 143 12.29 5.37 16.46
C PHE A 143 12.18 4.38 17.62
N SER A 144 12.70 4.78 18.78
CA SER A 144 12.48 4.11 20.05
C SER A 144 12.00 5.13 21.09
N ALA A 145 11.64 4.65 22.29
CA ALA A 145 11.24 5.52 23.40
C ALA A 145 12.34 6.53 23.83
N GLN A 146 13.59 6.32 23.41
CA GLN A 146 14.72 7.18 23.75
C GLN A 146 15.07 8.18 22.64
N THR A 147 14.53 8.01 21.42
CA THR A 147 14.85 8.87 20.27
C THR A 147 14.34 10.29 20.51
N GLN A 148 15.26 11.26 20.56
CA GLN A 148 14.95 12.67 20.71
C GLN A 148 14.84 13.39 19.36
N SER A 149 14.31 14.61 19.38
CA SER A 149 14.23 15.47 18.19
C SER A 149 15.59 15.74 17.56
N VAL A 150 16.62 15.95 18.39
CA VAL A 150 18.00 16.18 17.93
C VAL A 150 18.58 14.96 17.22
N ASP A 151 18.30 13.75 17.69
CA ASP A 151 18.75 12.51 17.05
C ASP A 151 18.13 12.37 15.66
N THR A 152 16.83 12.67 15.56
CA THR A 152 16.08 12.59 14.29
C THR A 152 16.64 13.57 13.26
N GLN A 153 16.88 14.81 13.67
CA GLN A 153 17.48 15.82 12.80
C GLN A 153 18.87 15.37 12.32
N TYR A 154 19.72 14.91 13.24
CA TYR A 154 21.06 14.44 12.90
C TYR A 154 21.02 13.25 11.92
N LEU A 155 20.11 12.30 12.13
CA LEU A 155 19.93 11.16 11.22
C LEU A 155 19.55 11.62 9.81
N ILE A 156 18.62 12.57 9.68
CA ILE A 156 18.24 13.13 8.37
C ILE A 156 19.43 13.86 7.73
N GLU A 157 20.07 14.77 8.46
CA GLU A 157 21.19 15.57 7.95
C GLU A 157 22.40 14.72 7.56
N SER A 158 22.65 13.59 8.25
CA SER A 158 23.75 12.67 7.93
C SER A 158 23.69 12.07 6.52
N LYS A 159 22.52 12.12 5.88
CA LYS A 159 22.30 11.63 4.50
C LYS A 159 22.20 12.73 3.46
N LEU A 160 22.31 14.00 3.86
CA LEU A 160 22.18 15.14 2.98
C LEU A 160 23.53 15.84 2.80
N GLU A 161 23.83 16.23 1.56
CA GLU A 161 24.95 17.13 1.31
C GLU A 161 24.53 18.59 1.52
N LYS A 162 25.33 19.33 2.28
CA LYS A 162 25.08 20.75 2.52
C LYS A 162 25.36 21.55 1.24
N LYS A 163 24.30 21.90 0.51
CA LYS A 163 24.40 22.85 -0.62
C LYS A 163 24.40 24.29 -0.11
N ARG A 164 25.34 25.11 -0.61
CA ARG A 164 25.31 26.57 -0.38
C ARG A 164 24.16 27.17 -1.20
N LYS A 165 23.40 28.11 -0.63
CA LYS A 165 22.44 28.92 -1.38
C LYS A 165 23.20 29.68 -2.48
N THR A 166 22.95 29.39 -3.75
CA THR A 166 23.30 30.31 -4.83
C THR A 166 22.40 31.54 -4.65
N LYS A 167 23.01 32.72 -4.53
CA LYS A 167 22.28 33.98 -4.51
C LYS A 167 21.61 34.25 -5.85
#